data_AF-A0A392NMJ0-F1
#
_entry.id   AF-A0A392NMJ0-F1
#
_cell.length_a   1.000
_cell.length_b   1.000
_cell.length_c   1.000
_cell.angle_alpha   90.00
_cell.angle_beta   90.00
_cell.angle_gamma   90.00
#
_symmetry.space_group_name_H-M   'P 1'
#
loop_
_entity.id
_entity.type
_entity.pdbx_description
1 polymer ?
#
loop_
_entity_poly.entity_id
_entity_poly.type
_entity_poly.pdbx_seq_one_letter_code
_entity_poly.pdbx_strand_id
1 'polypeptide(L)'
;LNCPEAAMRSLQLAWQHASSEHERLVYEGWILYDTGHYEEGLQKAEESICIKRSFEAFFLKAYALADSGLGSICSSTVISLLEDALRCPSDNLRKGQEF
;
A
#
# COMPACT_ATOMS: atom_id res chain seq x y z
N LEU A 1 5.26 24.70 -3.53
CA LEU A 1 5.12 23.39 -4.20
C LEU A 1 4.17 22.54 -3.35
N ASN A 2 2.86 22.74 -3.49
CA ASN A 2 1.87 21.88 -2.83
C ASN A 2 1.69 20.61 -3.67
N CYS A 3 2.63 19.70 -3.52
CA CYS A 3 2.61 18.38 -4.13
C CYS A 3 1.67 17.35 -3.46
N PRO A 4 1.22 17.45 -2.18
CA PRO A 4 0.38 16.39 -1.60
C PRO A 4 -1.04 16.38 -2.16
N GLU A 5 -1.60 17.53 -2.56
CA GLU A 5 -2.96 17.59 -3.11
C GLU A 5 -3.11 16.87 -4.46
N ALA A 6 -2.08 16.86 -5.30
CA ALA A 6 -2.15 16.20 -6.61
C ALA A 6 -2.13 14.67 -6.49
N ALA A 7 -1.32 14.14 -5.57
CA ALA A 7 -1.27 12.71 -5.27
C ALA A 7 -2.60 12.24 -4.66
N MET A 8 -3.14 13.00 -3.69
CA MET A 8 -4.41 12.68 -3.04
C MET A 8 -5.59 12.73 -4.01
N ARG A 9 -5.65 13.72 -4.92
CA ARG A 9 -6.68 13.76 -5.99
C ARG A 9 -6.56 12.59 -6.96
N SER A 10 -5.33 12.18 -7.31
CA SER A 10 -5.11 11.02 -8.17
C SER A 10 -5.59 9.72 -7.50
N LEU A 11 -5.30 9.54 -6.21
CA LEU A 11 -5.78 8.41 -5.42
C LEU A 11 -7.30 8.39 -5.30
N GLN A 12 -7.93 9.55 -5.08
CA GLN A 12 -9.39 9.65 -5.04
C GLN A 12 -10.05 9.27 -6.38
N LEU A 13 -9.48 9.72 -7.50
CA LEU A 13 -9.95 9.33 -8.83
C LEU A 13 -9.75 7.82 -9.06
N ALA A 14 -8.58 7.29 -8.69
CA ALA A 14 -8.32 5.86 -8.78
C ALA A 14 -9.29 5.04 -7.92
N TRP A 15 -9.66 5.52 -6.73
CA TRP A 15 -10.69 4.91 -5.88
C TRP A 15 -12.08 4.91 -6.53
N GLN A 16 -12.49 6.02 -7.16
CA GLN A 16 -13.76 6.09 -7.89
C GLN A 16 -13.80 5.18 -9.13
N HIS A 17 -12.68 5.04 -9.82
CA HIS A 17 -12.56 4.22 -11.03
C HIS A 17 -12.14 2.77 -10.76
N ALA A 18 -11.75 2.43 -9.52
CA ALA A 18 -11.38 1.08 -9.14
C ALA A 18 -12.56 0.13 -9.35
N SER A 19 -12.30 -0.90 -10.14
CA SER A 19 -13.28 -1.95 -10.46
C SER A 19 -13.32 -3.04 -9.39
N SER A 20 -12.26 -3.11 -8.57
CA SER A 20 -12.10 -4.14 -7.55
C SER A 20 -12.08 -3.54 -6.14
N GLU A 21 -12.70 -4.24 -5.20
CA GLU A 21 -12.75 -3.81 -3.80
C GLU A 21 -11.35 -3.72 -3.15
N HIS A 22 -10.45 -4.66 -3.48
CA HIS A 22 -9.06 -4.61 -2.98
C HIS A 22 -8.32 -3.33 -3.41
N GLU A 23 -8.43 -2.90 -4.67
CA GLU A 23 -7.80 -1.66 -5.14
C GLU A 23 -8.35 -0.43 -4.40
N ARG A 24 -9.66 -0.40 -4.13
CA ARG A 24 -10.27 0.68 -3.33
C ARG A 24 -9.69 0.74 -1.93
N LEU A 25 -9.53 -0.41 -1.27
CA LEU A 25 -8.95 -0.48 0.07
C LEU A 25 -7.49 -0.04 0.08
N VAL A 26 -6.69 -0.39 -0.94
CA VAL A 26 -5.32 0.10 -1.08
C VAL A 26 -5.29 1.62 -1.19
N TYR A 27 -6.08 2.21 -2.08
CA TYR A 27 -6.09 3.67 -2.27
C TYR A 27 -6.59 4.42 -1.04
N GLU A 28 -7.62 3.90 -0.37
CA GLU A 28 -8.14 4.44 0.88
C GLU A 28 -7.07 4.39 1.98
N GLY A 29 -6.36 3.28 2.10
CA GLY A 29 -5.28 3.14 3.08
C GLY A 29 -4.09 4.07 2.80
N TRP A 30 -3.75 4.34 1.53
CA TRP A 30 -2.74 5.36 1.18
C TRP A 30 -3.16 6.78 1.58
N ILE A 31 -4.44 7.13 1.39
CA ILE A 31 -4.99 8.42 1.82
C ILE A 31 -4.93 8.54 3.35
N LEU A 32 -5.30 7.48 4.06
CA LEU A 32 -5.22 7.44 5.53
C LEU A 32 -3.79 7.58 6.03
N TYR A 33 -2.83 6.91 5.38
CA TYR A 33 -1.41 7.04 5.67
C TYR A 33 -0.91 8.49 5.49
N ASP A 34 -1.25 9.14 4.37
CA ASP A 34 -0.84 10.53 4.08
C ASP A 34 -1.51 11.56 5.02
N THR A 35 -2.71 11.23 5.52
CA THR A 35 -3.42 12.07 6.52
C THR A 35 -2.97 11.82 7.97
N GLY A 36 -2.02 10.91 8.19
CA GLY A 36 -1.46 10.59 9.52
C GLY A 36 -2.25 9.54 10.32
N HIS A 37 -3.26 8.90 9.72
CA HIS A 37 -4.05 7.82 10.32
C HIS A 37 -3.40 6.45 10.04
N TYR A 38 -2.19 6.25 10.55
CA TYR A 38 -1.37 5.07 10.24
C TYR A 38 -2.04 3.75 10.65
N GLU A 39 -2.72 3.69 11.80
CA GLU A 39 -3.44 2.49 12.27
C GLU A 39 -4.59 2.09 11.33
N GLU A 40 -5.39 3.07 10.90
CA GLU A 40 -6.50 2.82 9.98
C GLU A 40 -5.98 2.42 8.59
N GLY A 41 -4.92 3.10 8.11
CA GLY A 41 -4.25 2.75 6.86
C GLY A 41 -3.69 1.32 6.88
N LEU A 42 -3.13 0.90 8.01
CA LEU A 42 -2.63 -0.47 8.22
C LEU A 42 -3.76 -1.50 8.13
N GLN A 43 -4.90 -1.23 8.78
CA GLN A 43 -6.05 -2.11 8.77
C GLN A 43 -6.60 -2.30 7.35
N LYS A 44 -6.75 -1.20 6.60
CA LYS A 44 -7.21 -1.23 5.20
C LYS A 44 -6.26 -2.01 4.30
N ALA A 45 -4.95 -1.86 4.50
CA ALA A 45 -3.94 -2.61 3.78
C ALA A 45 -4.07 -4.13 4.06
N GLU A 46 -4.30 -4.51 5.32
CA GLU A 46 -4.49 -5.90 5.72
C GLU A 46 -5.78 -6.52 5.16
N GLU A 47 -6.89 -5.77 5.16
CA GLU A 47 -8.12 -6.16 4.50
C GLU A 47 -7.90 -6.38 2.99
N SER A 48 -7.19 -5.46 2.33
CA SER A 48 -6.85 -5.61 0.91
C SER A 48 -6.00 -6.86 0.65
N ILE A 49 -4.98 -7.13 1.48
CA ILE A 49 -4.14 -8.34 1.37
C ILE A 49 -4.97 -9.61 1.53
N CYS A 50 -5.96 -9.60 2.42
CA CYS A 50 -6.87 -10.72 2.64
C CYS A 50 -7.71 -11.02 1.40
N ILE A 51 -8.19 -9.99 0.70
CA ILE A 51 -8.96 -10.13 -0.54
C ILE A 51 -8.04 -10.53 -1.70
N LYS A 52 -6.98 -9.76 -1.92
CA LYS A 52 -5.99 -10.02 -2.97
C LYS A 52 -4.60 -9.60 -2.51
N ARG A 53 -3.73 -10.60 -2.33
CA ARG A 53 -2.30 -10.41 -2.12
C ARG A 53 -1.69 -9.68 -3.31
N SER A 54 -1.50 -8.38 -3.15
CA SER A 54 -1.03 -7.46 -4.18
C SER A 54 0.15 -6.68 -3.63
N PHE A 55 1.13 -6.42 -4.49
CA PHE A 55 2.38 -5.76 -4.12
C PHE A 55 2.12 -4.42 -3.41
N GLU A 56 1.20 -3.61 -3.93
CA GLU A 56 0.86 -2.30 -3.35
C GLU A 56 0.27 -2.41 -1.94
N ALA A 57 -0.56 -3.42 -1.67
CA ALA A 57 -1.16 -3.63 -0.36
C ALA A 57 -0.11 -4.03 0.69
N PHE A 58 0.85 -4.89 0.33
CA PHE A 58 1.98 -5.22 1.19
C PHE A 58 2.91 -4.02 1.41
N PHE A 59 3.15 -3.22 0.36
CA PHE A 59 3.93 -1.98 0.48
C PHE A 59 3.28 -1.02 1.46
N LEU A 60 2.00 -0.71 1.27
CA LEU A 60 1.27 0.17 2.17
C LEU A 60 1.30 -0.34 3.61
N LYS A 61 1.08 -1.65 3.82
CA LYS A 61 1.16 -2.27 5.14
C LYS A 61 2.55 -2.07 5.76
N ALA A 62 3.61 -2.31 5.01
CA ALA A 62 4.99 -2.14 5.47
C ALA A 62 5.30 -0.69 5.89
N TYR A 63 4.87 0.30 5.08
CA TYR A 63 5.05 1.73 5.38
C TYR A 63 4.23 2.17 6.60
N ALA A 64 2.94 1.86 6.62
CA ALA A 64 2.07 2.20 7.75
C ALA A 64 2.56 1.55 9.05
N LEU A 65 3.04 0.30 8.98
CA LEU A 65 3.60 -0.41 10.12
C LEU A 65 4.89 0.24 10.63
N ALA A 66 5.77 0.67 9.73
CA ALA A 66 7.01 1.35 10.09
C ALA A 66 6.77 2.70 10.77
N ASP A 67 5.80 3.50 10.28
CA ASP A 67 5.50 4.83 10.80
C ASP A 67 4.52 4.83 11.98
N SER A 68 3.71 3.77 12.17
CA SER A 68 2.81 3.64 13.33
C SER A 68 3.53 3.62 14.68
N GLY A 69 4.87 3.51 14.69
CA GLY A 69 5.68 3.69 15.89
C GLY A 69 5.41 2.65 16.98
N LEU A 70 4.73 1.55 16.65
CA LEU A 70 4.58 0.39 17.53
C LEU A 70 5.99 -0.08 17.92
N GLY A 71 6.39 0.28 19.14
CA GLY A 71 7.75 0.21 19.62
C GLY A 71 8.38 -1.14 19.32
N SER A 72 9.53 -1.12 18.67
CA SER A 72 10.32 -2.31 18.33
C SER A 72 9.70 -3.27 17.31
N ILE A 73 8.98 -2.78 16.30
CA ILE A 73 8.83 -3.57 15.06
C ILE A 73 10.19 -3.58 14.38
N CYS A 74 10.89 -4.71 14.51
CA CYS A 74 12.20 -4.91 13.91
C CYS A 74 12.09 -4.66 12.41
N SER A 75 13.04 -3.92 11.85
CA SER A 75 13.22 -3.76 10.40
C SER A 75 13.15 -5.09 9.66
N SER A 76 13.52 -6.20 10.32
CA SER A 76 13.35 -7.57 9.82
C SER A 76 11.91 -7.92 9.44
N THR A 77 10.89 -7.54 10.23
CA THR A 77 9.49 -7.85 9.94
C THR A 77 9.02 -7.10 8.69
N VAL A 78 9.41 -5.83 8.56
CA VAL A 78 9.12 -5.01 7.38
C VAL A 78 9.83 -5.55 6.14
N ILE A 79 11.11 -5.92 6.28
CA ILE A 79 11.92 -6.51 5.20
C ILE A 79 11.29 -7.82 4.72
N SER A 80 10.93 -8.73 5.62
CA SER A 80 10.27 -9.99 5.26
C SER A 80 8.93 -9.75 4.55
N LEU A 81 8.15 -8.76 4.99
CA LEU A 81 6.88 -8.41 4.37
C LEU A 81 7.07 -7.90 2.92
N LEU A 82 8.12 -7.12 2.68
CA LEU A 82 8.50 -6.62 1.36
C LEU A 82 9.08 -7.73 0.47
N GLU A 83 9.85 -8.67 1.04
CA GLU A 83 10.32 -9.85 0.31
C GLU A 83 9.15 -10.75 -0.14
N ASP A 84 8.13 -10.94 0.72
CA ASP A 84 6.90 -11.65 0.37
C ASP A 84 6.11 -10.91 -0.72
N ALA A 85 6.07 -9.57 -0.66
CA ALA A 85 5.48 -8.76 -1.72
C ALA A 85 6.19 -8.96 -3.07
N LEU A 86 7.53 -9.03 -3.07
CA LEU A 86 8.35 -9.28 -4.26
C LEU A 86 8.21 -10.71 -4.80
N ARG A 87 7.83 -11.66 -3.95
CA ARG A 87 7.55 -13.05 -4.33
C ARG A 87 6.14 -13.23 -4.89
N CYS A 88 5.21 -12.32 -4.63
CA CYS A 88 3.92 -12.34 -5.30
C CYS A 88 4.15 -12.15 -6.80
N PRO A 89 3.60 -13.03 -7.67
CA PRO A 89 3.68 -12.85 -9.11
C PRO A 89 2.96 -11.55 -9.45
N SER A 90 3.75 -10.49 -9.55
CA SER A 90 3.24 -9.17 -9.85
C SER A 90 2.81 -9.22 -11.30
N ASP A 91 1.51 -9.13 -11.55
CA ASP A 91 0.94 -9.00 -12.89
C ASP A 91 1.68 -7.88 -13.64
N ASN A 92 2.59 -8.28 -14.53
CA ASN A 92 3.08 -7.55 -15.70
C ASN A 92 3.56 -6.09 -15.54
N LEU A 93 3.78 -5.59 -14.32
CA LEU A 93 4.27 -4.22 -14.07
C LEU A 93 5.80 -4.09 -14.07
N ARG A 94 6.55 -5.21 -14.17
CA ARG A 94 7.95 -5.19 -14.58
C ARG A 94 8.06 -5.01 -16.10
N LYS A 95 7.55 -3.89 -16.64
CA LYS A 95 8.01 -3.40 -17.94
C LYS A 95 9.39 -2.75 -17.77
N GLY A 96 10.41 -3.60 -17.77
CA GLY A 96 11.82 -3.22 -17.71
C GLY A 96 12.76 -4.30 -18.21
N GLN A 97 12.26 -5.32 -18.92
CA GLN A 97 13.08 -6.26 -19.68
C GLN A 97 12.65 -6.18 -21.15
N GLU A 98 12.95 -5.04 -21.76
CA GLU A 98 13.35 -5.04 -23.17
C GLU A 98 14.79 -5.55 -23.15
N PHE A 99 15.03 -6.80 -23.53
CA PHE A 99 16.23 -7.29 -24.24
C PHE A 99 16.02 -8.74 -24.67
#